data_AF-R7ZFC1-F1
#
_entry.id   AF-R7ZFC1-F1
#
_cell.length_a   1.000
_cell.length_b   1.000
_cell.length_c   1.000
_cell.angle_alpha   90.00
_cell.angle_beta   90.00
_cell.angle_gamma   90.00
#
_symmetry.space_group_name_H-M   'P 1'
#
loop_
_entity.id
_entity.type
_entity.pdbx_description
1 polymer ?
#
loop_
_entity_poly.entity_id
_entity_poly.type
_entity_poly.pdbx_seq_one_letter_code
_entity_poly.pdbx_strand_id
1 'polypeptide(L)'
;MTIVGGNLEKKEIGLQIGVSGTYENTEIDKSTGYLRLAQVDVDGSGNPIYAEEGSWTSDVIDLGDIFQDFEKIFTTNTNNGASSFAILTRVSNNGREWSDWTAIAEDGTIQSDTKQYIQVRIDLFAGFVTDVFIISNSDFEVNEFVEEKELKQGRYIVPTLTSNTSSQEGFAFASSQFSTNYPAWKAFDKVDTSEGYVAIGGTKTGFLGFCFKNKITVTKYKVRSMAGSYLNSMPKNWVLQGSNDTTDGINGTWEVLDTQTNQTWTTLNTDKIYALSNKTRFHAYRINFSDNNGHSYTGIGELDFYVDGTTSLQLKREYQHNITLDSTWSDTGSLHRKKITRDEWVRIDNINVK
;
A
#
# COMPACT_ATOMS: atom_id res chain seq x y z
N MET A 1 26.66 29.06 62.04
CA MET A 1 27.41 28.00 61.34
C MET A 1 27.05 26.71 62.04
N THR A 2 26.41 25.73 61.42
CA THR A 2 26.62 25.24 60.06
C THR A 2 25.32 24.56 59.59
N ILE A 3 24.75 25.01 58.48
CA ILE A 3 23.63 24.33 57.82
C ILE A 3 24.28 23.25 56.95
N VAL A 4 24.09 21.99 57.32
CA VAL A 4 24.50 20.83 56.53
C VAL A 4 23.46 20.67 55.43
N GLY A 5 23.73 21.26 54.26
CA GLY A 5 22.94 21.05 53.05
C GLY A 5 23.27 19.69 52.46
N GLY A 6 22.41 18.70 52.68
CA GLY A 6 22.37 17.49 51.88
C GLY A 6 21.78 17.85 50.51
N ASN A 7 22.55 17.65 49.45
CA ASN A 7 22.01 17.71 48.09
C ASN A 7 20.97 16.58 47.95
N LEU A 8 19.69 16.92 47.86
CA LEU A 8 18.68 16.00 47.36
C LEU A 8 18.97 15.77 45.87
N GLU A 9 19.60 14.65 45.54
CA GLU A 9 19.71 14.19 44.16
C GLU A 9 18.31 13.75 43.69
N LYS A 10 17.65 14.64 42.95
CA LYS A 10 16.35 14.40 42.33
C LYS A 10 16.51 13.44 41.14
N LYS A 11 15.66 12.41 41.06
CA LYS A 11 15.71 11.35 40.04
C LYS A 11 14.57 11.48 39.03
N GLU A 12 14.82 10.97 37.82
CA GLU A 12 13.90 11.02 36.68
C GLU A 12 13.24 9.66 36.43
N ILE A 13 11.95 9.66 36.10
CA ILE A 13 11.27 8.45 35.60
C ILE A 13 11.45 8.40 34.09
N GLY A 14 12.38 7.57 33.60
CA GLY A 14 12.51 7.25 32.18
C GLY A 14 11.39 6.32 31.72
N LEU A 15 10.46 6.81 30.91
CA LEU A 15 9.38 5.99 30.35
C LEU A 15 9.87 5.26 29.10
N GLN A 16 9.95 3.94 29.15
CA GLN A 16 10.10 3.13 27.95
C GLN A 16 8.74 3.03 27.25
N ILE A 17 8.45 4.01 26.40
CA ILE A 17 7.27 3.99 25.54
C ILE A 17 7.47 2.88 24.51
N GLY A 18 6.50 1.96 24.41
CA GLY A 18 6.48 0.91 23.37
C GLY A 18 6.93 -0.50 23.76
N VAL A 19 7.19 -0.78 25.04
CA VAL A 19 7.37 -2.17 25.54
C VAL A 19 6.10 -2.76 26.16
N SER A 20 5.30 -1.96 26.87
CA SER A 20 4.05 -2.38 27.52
C SER A 20 3.15 -1.19 27.87
N GLY A 21 1.92 -1.44 28.35
CA GLY A 21 0.88 -0.44 28.58
C GLY A 21 -0.36 -0.62 27.71
N THR A 22 -1.40 0.16 28.01
CA THR A 22 -2.71 0.11 27.35
C THR A 22 -2.83 1.24 26.32
N TYR A 23 -3.26 0.90 25.11
CA TYR A 23 -3.43 1.83 23.99
C TYR A 23 -4.91 2.02 23.68
N GLU A 24 -5.33 3.26 23.51
CA GLU A 24 -6.66 3.65 23.06
C GLU A 24 -6.49 4.63 21.91
N ASN A 25 -6.84 4.23 20.68
CA ASN A 25 -6.63 5.04 19.47
C ASN A 25 -5.18 5.56 19.30
N THR A 26 -4.21 4.85 19.86
CA THR A 26 -2.77 5.13 19.73
C THR A 26 -2.02 3.86 19.37
N GLU A 27 -0.84 4.00 18.77
CA GLU A 27 0.04 2.90 18.41
C GLU A 27 1.50 3.33 18.42
N ILE A 28 2.40 2.34 18.42
CA ILE A 28 3.84 2.58 18.20
C ILE A 28 4.14 2.46 16.71
N ASP A 29 4.69 3.52 16.14
CA ASP A 29 5.23 3.49 14.80
C ASP A 29 6.43 2.52 14.76
N LYS A 30 6.29 1.42 14.02
CA LYS A 30 7.31 0.36 13.94
C LYS A 30 8.64 0.82 13.31
N SER A 31 8.62 1.93 12.58
CA SER A 31 9.81 2.46 11.91
C SER A 31 10.59 3.44 12.77
N THR A 32 9.89 4.26 13.57
CA THR A 32 10.50 5.30 14.40
C THR A 32 10.58 4.93 15.88
N GLY A 33 9.73 4.00 16.34
CA GLY A 33 9.58 3.63 17.74
C GLY A 33 8.75 4.64 18.56
N TYR A 34 8.18 5.66 17.92
CA TYR A 34 7.42 6.70 18.61
C TYR A 34 5.94 6.34 18.77
N LEU A 35 5.35 6.79 19.87
CA LEU A 35 3.90 6.79 20.06
C LEU A 35 3.25 7.80 19.12
N ARG A 36 2.19 7.37 18.43
CA ARG A 36 1.35 8.21 17.58
C ARG A 36 -0.12 7.84 17.72
N LEU A 37 -1.01 8.66 17.17
CA LEU A 37 -2.42 8.30 16.98
C LEU A 37 -2.51 7.07 16.05
N ALA A 38 -3.46 6.18 16.31
CA ALA A 38 -3.66 4.98 15.51
C ALA A 38 -4.16 5.35 14.11
N GLN A 39 -3.64 4.67 13.09
CA GLN A 39 -4.17 4.82 11.75
C GLN A 39 -5.55 4.17 11.67
N VAL A 40 -6.57 4.95 11.32
CA VAL A 40 -7.96 4.51 11.21
C VAL A 40 -8.37 4.23 9.77
N ASP A 41 -7.76 4.91 8.80
CA ASP A 41 -8.06 4.71 7.38
C ASP A 41 -6.89 5.16 6.47
N VAL A 42 -7.13 5.19 5.17
CA VAL A 42 -6.34 5.88 4.16
C VAL A 42 -7.26 6.73 3.27
N ASP A 43 -6.73 7.84 2.76
CA ASP A 43 -7.43 8.65 1.76
C ASP A 43 -7.37 7.99 0.36
N GLY A 44 -8.10 8.58 -0.60
CA GLY A 44 -8.13 8.12 -1.99
C GLY A 44 -6.79 8.21 -2.75
N SER A 45 -5.74 8.81 -2.15
CA SER A 45 -4.37 8.83 -2.67
C SER A 45 -3.46 7.83 -1.95
N GLY A 46 -3.97 7.10 -0.95
CA GLY A 46 -3.25 6.14 -0.13
C GLY A 46 -2.49 6.75 1.05
N ASN A 47 -2.75 8.02 1.40
CA ASN A 47 -2.15 8.64 2.59
C ASN A 47 -2.89 8.17 3.85
N PRO A 48 -2.20 7.92 4.97
CA PRO A 48 -2.83 7.48 6.20
C PRO A 48 -3.71 8.56 6.82
N ILE A 49 -4.89 8.15 7.31
CA ILE A 49 -5.78 8.95 8.15
C ILE A 49 -5.68 8.39 9.57
N TYR A 50 -5.42 9.26 10.54
CA TYR A 50 -5.24 8.90 11.95
C TYR A 50 -6.46 9.29 12.78
N ALA A 51 -6.65 8.64 13.93
CA ALA A 51 -7.67 9.03 14.90
C ALA A 51 -7.51 10.51 15.31
N GLU A 52 -8.61 11.19 15.65
CA GLU A 52 -8.58 12.60 16.06
C GLU A 52 -7.99 12.79 17.47
N GLU A 53 -8.21 11.80 18.34
CA GLU A 53 -7.66 11.76 19.69
C GLU A 53 -7.41 10.32 20.12
N GLY A 54 -6.52 10.16 21.11
CA GLY A 54 -6.21 8.86 21.68
C GLY A 54 -5.35 9.00 22.92
N SER A 55 -5.24 7.92 23.70
CA SER A 55 -4.41 7.88 24.89
C SER A 55 -3.52 6.63 24.93
N TRP A 56 -2.39 6.76 25.61
CA TRP A 56 -1.60 5.63 26.07
C TRP A 56 -1.44 5.71 27.58
N THR A 57 -1.67 4.60 28.27
CA THR A 57 -1.50 4.48 29.72
C THR A 57 -0.41 3.46 30.03
N SER A 58 0.59 3.84 30.82
CA SER A 58 1.64 2.93 31.26
C SER A 58 1.09 1.80 32.13
N ASP A 59 1.83 0.70 32.20
CA ASP A 59 1.67 -0.24 33.31
C ASP A 59 1.93 0.46 34.65
N VAL A 60 1.56 -0.21 35.74
CA VAL A 60 1.82 0.26 37.10
C VAL A 60 3.33 0.24 37.36
N ILE A 61 3.89 1.39 37.73
CA ILE A 61 5.30 1.55 38.11
C ILE A 61 5.38 1.54 39.64
N ASP A 62 6.09 0.57 40.20
CA ASP A 62 6.40 0.51 41.63
C ASP A 62 7.72 1.24 41.90
N LEU A 63 7.64 2.38 42.57
CA LEU A 63 8.79 3.20 42.94
C LEU A 63 9.44 2.73 44.25
N GLY A 64 8.87 1.73 44.95
CA GLY A 64 9.37 1.23 46.23
C GLY A 64 9.55 2.36 47.26
N ASP A 65 10.58 2.26 48.10
CA ASP A 65 10.87 3.25 49.16
C ASP A 65 11.48 4.57 48.64
N ILE A 66 11.86 4.63 47.36
CA ILE A 66 12.51 5.80 46.75
C ILE A 66 11.51 6.72 46.06
N PHE A 67 10.20 6.54 46.28
CA PHE A 67 9.16 7.32 45.63
C PHE A 67 9.32 8.83 45.82
N GLN A 68 9.81 9.27 46.98
CA GLN A 68 10.07 10.69 47.29
C GLN A 68 11.22 11.32 46.47
N ASP A 69 12.04 10.52 45.80
CA ASP A 69 13.18 11.01 45.02
C ASP A 69 12.77 11.46 43.60
N PHE A 70 11.54 11.17 43.15
CA PHE A 70 11.09 11.45 41.78
C PHE A 70 10.22 12.69 41.68
N GLU A 71 10.66 13.65 40.87
CA GLU A 71 9.95 14.94 40.71
C GLU A 71 9.54 15.24 39.26
N LYS A 72 10.13 14.57 38.26
CA LYS A 72 9.91 14.91 36.84
C LYS A 72 9.68 13.69 35.95
N ILE A 73 8.87 13.92 34.91
CA ILE A 73 8.71 13.05 33.76
C ILE A 73 9.18 13.83 32.53
N PHE A 74 10.14 13.28 31.78
CA PHE A 74 10.57 13.84 30.50
C PHE A 74 10.15 12.94 29.35
N THR A 75 9.56 13.55 28.33
CA THR A 75 9.31 12.93 27.04
C THR A 75 9.98 13.79 25.96
N THR A 76 10.71 13.17 25.04
CA THR A 76 11.21 13.87 23.86
C THR A 76 10.07 14.02 22.87
N ASN A 77 9.64 15.24 22.63
CA ASN A 77 8.44 15.52 21.84
C ASN A 77 8.83 16.24 20.55
N THR A 78 8.19 15.87 19.45
CA THR A 78 8.23 16.65 18.21
C THR A 78 6.80 17.05 17.88
N ASN A 79 6.41 18.28 18.23
CA ASN A 79 5.10 18.80 17.84
C ASN A 79 5.16 19.18 16.36
N ASN A 80 4.27 18.60 15.55
CA ASN A 80 4.16 18.94 14.13
C ASN A 80 2.87 19.73 13.89
N GLY A 81 3.00 21.00 13.52
CA GLY A 81 1.86 21.87 13.24
C GLY A 81 0.98 22.14 14.45
N ALA A 82 -0.32 21.93 14.32
CA ALA A 82 -1.35 22.27 15.32
C ALA A 82 -1.65 21.14 16.33
N SER A 83 -0.97 20.00 16.25
CA SER A 83 -1.16 18.88 17.18
C SER A 83 -0.74 19.23 18.61
N SER A 84 -1.42 18.63 19.58
CA SER A 84 -1.10 18.81 21.00
C SER A 84 -1.12 17.47 21.75
N PHE A 85 -0.52 17.45 22.93
CA PHE A 85 -0.56 16.32 23.83
C PHE A 85 -0.59 16.79 25.28
N ALA A 86 -1.06 15.93 26.18
CA ALA A 86 -1.03 16.15 27.62
C ALA A 86 -0.44 14.92 28.31
N ILE A 87 0.39 15.15 29.33
CA ILE A 87 0.93 14.07 30.17
C ILE A 87 0.33 14.20 31.56
N LEU A 88 -0.24 13.10 32.04
CA LEU A 88 -0.92 13.02 33.32
C LEU A 88 -0.33 11.91 34.15
N THR A 89 -0.43 12.07 35.46
CA THR A 89 -0.01 11.08 36.46
C THR A 89 -1.15 10.80 37.42
N ARG A 90 -1.20 9.56 37.91
CA ARG A 90 -2.01 9.20 39.07
C ARG A 90 -1.22 8.26 39.96
N VAL A 91 -1.54 8.26 41.24
CA VAL A 91 -0.74 7.55 42.25
C VAL A 91 -1.59 6.68 43.16
N SER A 92 -0.96 5.66 43.73
CA SER A 92 -1.59 4.71 44.65
C SER A 92 -0.61 4.27 45.75
N ASN A 93 -1.17 3.96 46.93
CA ASN A 93 -0.41 3.33 48.02
C ASN A 93 -0.36 1.80 47.91
N ASN A 94 -1.29 1.19 47.17
CA ASN A 94 -1.51 -0.26 47.17
C ASN A 94 -1.65 -0.86 45.76
N GLY A 95 -1.47 -0.06 44.71
CA GLY A 95 -1.61 -0.44 43.31
C GLY A 95 -3.04 -0.75 42.85
N ARG A 96 -4.05 -0.56 43.71
CA ARG A 96 -5.46 -0.91 43.45
C ARG A 96 -6.38 0.29 43.52
N GLU A 97 -6.19 1.13 44.52
CA GLU A 97 -6.95 2.37 44.73
C GLU A 97 -6.12 3.54 44.22
N TRP A 98 -6.63 4.21 43.19
CA TRP A 98 -5.88 5.22 42.45
C TRP A 98 -6.47 6.61 42.70
N SER A 99 -5.59 7.61 42.77
CA SER A 99 -6.02 9.02 42.70
C SER A 99 -6.61 9.35 41.33
N ASP A 100 -7.23 10.53 41.25
CA ASP A 100 -7.54 11.15 39.97
C ASP A 100 -6.26 11.46 39.17
N TRP A 101 -6.43 11.56 37.86
CA TRP A 101 -5.37 11.96 36.94
C TRP A 101 -5.06 13.44 37.10
N THR A 102 -3.78 13.77 37.26
CA THR A 102 -3.28 15.13 37.40
C THR A 102 -2.25 15.41 36.31
N ALA A 103 -2.44 16.48 35.54
CA ALA A 103 -1.49 16.91 34.52
C ALA A 103 -0.15 17.34 35.15
N ILE A 104 0.96 17.03 34.48
CA ILE A 104 2.27 17.53 34.88
C ILE A 104 2.45 18.99 34.46
N ALA A 105 3.42 19.68 35.06
CA ALA A 105 3.81 21.01 34.63
C ALA A 105 4.55 20.98 33.28
N GLU A 106 4.58 22.11 32.58
CA GLU A 106 5.23 22.25 31.27
C GLU A 106 6.73 21.90 31.30
N ASP A 107 7.39 22.07 32.44
CA ASP A 107 8.79 21.73 32.66
C ASP A 107 9.03 20.26 33.07
N GLY A 108 8.00 19.42 32.94
CA GLY A 108 7.99 18.00 33.26
C GLY A 108 7.69 17.68 34.73
N THR A 109 7.48 18.67 35.60
CA THR A 109 7.31 18.44 37.05
C THR A 109 6.01 17.73 37.37
N ILE A 110 6.09 16.61 38.09
CA ILE A 110 4.94 15.85 38.58
C ILE A 110 4.18 16.69 39.60
N GLN A 111 2.87 16.86 39.39
CA GLN A 111 1.99 17.65 40.26
C GLN A 111 1.09 16.78 41.15
N SER A 112 1.00 15.48 40.89
CA SER A 112 0.30 14.54 41.77
C SER A 112 1.08 14.31 43.06
N ASP A 113 0.38 13.86 44.11
CA ASP A 113 1.03 13.41 45.34
C ASP A 113 2.07 12.34 45.06
N THR A 114 3.12 12.25 45.89
CA THR A 114 4.12 11.18 45.75
C THR A 114 3.72 9.97 46.58
N LYS A 115 3.49 8.82 45.93
CA LYS A 115 3.19 7.53 46.57
C LYS A 115 4.00 6.40 45.92
N GLN A 116 3.98 5.22 46.54
CA GLN A 116 4.75 4.06 46.07
C GLN A 116 4.45 3.68 44.62
N TYR A 117 3.18 3.70 44.21
CA TYR A 117 2.79 3.32 42.86
C TYR A 117 2.39 4.54 42.05
N ILE A 118 2.85 4.62 40.81
CA ILE A 118 2.49 5.66 39.85
C ILE A 118 2.08 5.04 38.51
N GLN A 119 1.14 5.68 37.83
CA GLN A 119 0.89 5.47 36.41
C GLN A 119 0.98 6.78 35.67
N VAL A 120 1.39 6.70 34.41
CA VAL A 120 1.47 7.82 33.49
C VAL A 120 0.50 7.60 32.35
N ARG A 121 -0.22 8.66 31.96
CA ARG A 121 -1.05 8.69 30.76
C ARG A 121 -0.57 9.79 29.83
N ILE A 122 -0.52 9.50 28.54
CA ILE A 122 -0.24 10.46 27.49
C ILE A 122 -1.48 10.54 26.60
N ASP A 123 -2.14 11.69 26.62
CA ASP A 123 -3.28 11.99 25.75
C ASP A 123 -2.74 12.73 24.51
N LEU A 124 -3.08 12.26 23.32
CA LEU A 124 -2.68 12.83 22.02
C LEU A 124 -3.91 13.42 21.32
N PHE A 125 -3.75 14.59 20.72
CA PHE A 125 -4.80 15.28 19.96
C PHE A 125 -4.26 15.68 18.58
N ALA A 126 -4.97 15.29 17.54
CA ALA A 126 -4.68 15.71 16.17
C ALA A 126 -4.86 17.24 16.08
N GLY A 127 -3.92 17.90 15.40
CA GLY A 127 -4.09 19.30 15.07
C GLY A 127 -5.18 19.48 14.04
N PHE A 128 -6.03 20.50 14.21
CA PHE A 128 -6.97 20.91 13.17
C PHE A 128 -6.21 21.29 11.90
N VAL A 129 -6.15 20.37 10.94
CA VAL A 129 -5.85 20.71 9.56
C VAL A 129 -7.18 21.23 9.00
N THR A 130 -7.17 22.48 8.53
CA THR A 130 -8.22 23.23 7.81
C THR A 130 -9.35 22.40 7.18
N ASP A 131 -10.57 22.97 7.04
CA ASP A 131 -11.81 22.48 6.37
C ASP A 131 -11.63 21.74 5.01
N VAL A 132 -10.78 20.73 4.96
CA VAL A 132 -10.52 19.86 3.84
C VAL A 132 -11.40 18.66 4.12
N PHE A 133 -12.45 18.55 3.33
CA PHE A 133 -13.28 17.36 3.30
C PHE A 133 -12.41 16.19 2.80
N ILE A 134 -11.86 15.42 3.74
CA ILE A 134 -11.12 14.20 3.44
C ILE A 134 -12.15 13.09 3.30
N ILE A 135 -12.24 12.48 2.12
CA ILE A 135 -13.07 11.30 1.92
C ILE A 135 -12.25 10.08 2.28
N SER A 136 -12.70 9.34 3.29
CA SER A 136 -12.04 8.13 3.77
C SER A 136 -12.32 6.97 2.80
N ASN A 137 -11.43 5.97 2.71
CA ASN A 137 -11.74 4.80 1.87
C ASN A 137 -12.96 4.02 2.43
N SER A 138 -13.11 3.97 3.74
CA SER A 138 -14.27 3.34 4.38
C SER A 138 -15.60 4.04 4.08
N ASP A 139 -15.60 5.36 3.86
CA ASP A 139 -16.80 6.10 3.40
C ASP A 139 -17.34 5.56 2.06
N PHE A 140 -16.50 4.91 1.26
CA PHE A 140 -16.90 4.26 0.01
C PHE A 140 -17.28 2.78 0.21
N GLU A 141 -16.56 2.04 1.05
CA GLU A 141 -16.82 0.61 1.30
C GLU A 141 -18.13 0.37 2.07
N VAL A 142 -18.51 1.30 2.96
CA VAL A 142 -19.72 1.21 3.78
C VAL A 142 -20.90 1.98 3.14
N ASN A 143 -20.70 2.63 1.99
CA ASN A 143 -21.74 3.46 1.39
C ASN A 143 -22.90 2.61 0.85
N GLU A 144 -24.09 2.75 1.44
CA GLU A 144 -25.26 2.04 0.97
C GLU A 144 -25.70 2.46 -0.44
N PHE A 145 -25.27 3.63 -0.93
CA PHE A 145 -25.69 4.21 -2.21
C PHE A 145 -24.69 4.04 -3.35
N VAL A 146 -23.44 3.67 -3.10
CA VAL A 146 -22.38 3.58 -4.12
C VAL A 146 -21.90 2.14 -4.29
N GLU A 147 -21.62 1.74 -5.52
CA GLU A 147 -20.97 0.47 -5.85
C GLU A 147 -19.78 0.70 -6.78
N GLU A 148 -18.73 -0.10 -6.59
CA GLU A 148 -17.67 -0.23 -7.57
C GLU A 148 -18.15 -1.12 -8.72
N LYS A 149 -18.09 -0.58 -9.93
CA LYS A 149 -18.40 -1.29 -11.16
C LYS A 149 -17.15 -1.54 -11.98
N GLU A 150 -16.89 -2.79 -12.29
CA GLU A 150 -15.89 -3.17 -13.27
C GLU A 150 -16.33 -2.71 -14.68
N LEU A 151 -15.53 -1.83 -15.28
CA LEU A 151 -15.73 -1.36 -16.65
C LEU A 151 -14.97 -2.22 -17.66
N LYS A 152 -13.79 -2.73 -17.28
CA LYS A 152 -12.96 -3.63 -18.08
C LYS A 152 -12.22 -4.60 -17.17
N GLN A 153 -12.21 -5.86 -17.58
CA GLN A 153 -11.40 -6.88 -16.91
C GLN A 153 -9.93 -6.72 -17.27
N GLY A 154 -9.08 -6.91 -16.26
CA GLY A 154 -7.64 -7.02 -16.47
C GLY A 154 -7.31 -8.29 -17.26
N ARG A 155 -6.31 -8.20 -18.14
CA ARG A 155 -5.94 -9.31 -19.01
C ARG A 155 -4.51 -9.20 -19.50
N TYR A 156 -3.99 -10.34 -19.96
CA TYR A 156 -2.80 -10.36 -20.78
C TYR A 156 -3.09 -9.79 -22.18
N ILE A 157 -2.17 -8.97 -22.71
CA ILE A 157 -2.47 -8.08 -23.83
C ILE A 157 -1.73 -8.41 -25.13
N VAL A 158 -0.71 -9.28 -25.13
CA VAL A 158 -0.05 -9.63 -26.39
C VAL A 158 -0.91 -10.68 -27.11
N PRO A 159 -1.41 -10.38 -28.32
CA PRO A 159 -2.23 -11.32 -29.08
C PRO A 159 -1.41 -12.50 -29.56
N THR A 160 -2.08 -13.61 -29.86
CA THR A 160 -1.46 -14.77 -30.53
C THR A 160 -0.86 -14.35 -31.88
N LEU A 161 0.43 -14.57 -32.07
CA LEU A 161 1.14 -14.24 -33.30
C LEU A 161 1.42 -15.48 -34.18
N THR A 162 1.51 -15.24 -35.49
CA THR A 162 1.99 -16.21 -36.49
C THR A 162 3.17 -15.67 -37.31
N SER A 163 3.49 -14.40 -37.14
CA SER A 163 4.71 -13.74 -37.61
C SER A 163 5.01 -12.53 -36.72
N ASN A 164 6.18 -11.90 -36.85
CA ASN A 164 6.51 -10.70 -36.07
C ASN A 164 5.49 -9.57 -36.26
N THR A 165 4.82 -9.52 -37.42
CA THR A 165 3.90 -8.43 -37.81
C THR A 165 2.48 -8.93 -38.09
N SER A 166 2.08 -10.11 -37.60
CA SER A 166 0.77 -10.69 -37.91
C SER A 166 -0.40 -10.01 -37.20
N SER A 167 -0.13 -9.13 -36.24
CA SER A 167 -1.15 -8.47 -35.41
C SER A 167 -1.37 -7.02 -35.81
N GLN A 168 -2.62 -6.54 -35.66
CA GLN A 168 -2.95 -5.12 -35.75
C GLN A 168 -2.65 -4.34 -34.47
N GLU A 169 -2.41 -5.04 -33.35
CA GLU A 169 -2.12 -4.45 -32.04
C GLU A 169 -0.65 -4.11 -31.87
N GLY A 170 0.22 -4.50 -32.80
CA GLY A 170 1.65 -4.28 -32.69
C GLY A 170 2.50 -5.35 -33.37
N PHE A 171 3.80 -5.34 -33.08
CA PHE A 171 4.74 -6.31 -33.62
C PHE A 171 5.75 -6.81 -32.56
N ALA A 172 6.17 -8.05 -32.71
CA ALA A 172 7.24 -8.65 -31.90
C ALA A 172 8.62 -8.30 -32.46
N PHE A 173 9.59 -8.09 -31.58
CA PHE A 173 10.97 -7.78 -31.95
C PHE A 173 11.95 -8.45 -30.99
N ALA A 174 13.18 -8.64 -31.45
CA ALA A 174 14.28 -9.13 -30.64
C ALA A 174 15.62 -8.61 -31.17
N SER A 175 16.66 -8.66 -30.35
CA SER A 175 18.02 -8.22 -30.75
C SER A 175 18.64 -9.10 -31.83
N SER A 176 18.26 -10.38 -31.87
CA SER A 176 18.79 -11.40 -32.77
C SER A 176 17.88 -12.62 -32.78
N GLN A 177 18.10 -13.55 -33.69
CA GLN A 177 17.44 -14.85 -33.71
C GLN A 177 18.44 -15.94 -34.14
N PHE A 178 18.30 -17.15 -33.60
CA PHE A 178 19.18 -18.28 -33.93
C PHE A 178 19.02 -18.72 -35.39
N SER A 179 17.78 -18.81 -35.86
CA SER A 179 17.43 -19.13 -37.25
C SER A 179 16.01 -18.65 -37.54
N THR A 180 15.55 -18.83 -38.78
CA THR A 180 14.16 -18.56 -39.18
C THR A 180 13.12 -19.40 -38.42
N ASN A 181 13.55 -20.46 -37.73
CA ASN A 181 12.67 -21.33 -36.94
C ASN A 181 12.46 -20.82 -35.50
N TYR A 182 13.25 -19.84 -35.04
CA TYR A 182 13.17 -19.29 -33.67
C TYR A 182 13.01 -17.76 -33.63
N PRO A 183 12.11 -17.18 -34.43
CA PRO A 183 11.89 -15.73 -34.48
C PRO A 183 11.23 -15.22 -33.19
N ALA A 184 11.25 -13.90 -32.98
CA ALA A 184 10.68 -13.24 -31.80
C ALA A 184 9.21 -13.61 -31.55
N TRP A 185 8.40 -13.70 -32.60
CA TRP A 185 6.96 -13.98 -32.47
C TRP A 185 6.62 -15.32 -31.82
N LYS A 186 7.54 -16.28 -31.80
CA LYS A 186 7.33 -17.58 -31.14
C LYS A 186 7.23 -17.51 -29.62
N ALA A 187 7.72 -16.43 -29.01
CA ALA A 187 7.47 -16.19 -27.59
C ALA A 187 6.10 -15.55 -27.32
N PHE A 188 5.26 -15.42 -28.35
CA PHE A 188 3.95 -14.78 -28.26
C PHE A 188 2.87 -15.57 -29.05
N ASP A 189 3.17 -16.78 -29.50
CA ASP A 189 2.23 -17.60 -30.28
C ASP A 189 1.27 -18.40 -29.40
N LYS A 190 1.47 -18.39 -28.08
CA LYS A 190 0.69 -19.10 -27.07
C LYS A 190 0.75 -20.62 -27.24
N VAL A 191 1.81 -21.13 -27.86
CA VAL A 191 2.02 -22.55 -28.12
C VAL A 191 3.19 -23.05 -27.30
N ASP A 192 2.93 -24.05 -26.45
CA ASP A 192 3.97 -24.72 -25.67
C ASP A 192 4.83 -25.63 -26.59
N THR A 193 5.76 -25.00 -27.32
CA THR A 193 6.73 -25.67 -28.19
C THR A 193 8.02 -26.03 -27.43
N SER A 194 8.80 -26.99 -27.97
CA SER A 194 10.06 -27.41 -27.34
C SER A 194 11.00 -26.24 -27.09
N GLU A 195 10.99 -25.24 -27.98
CA GLU A 195 11.66 -23.95 -27.79
C GLU A 195 10.85 -22.87 -28.53
N GLY A 196 10.57 -21.76 -27.84
CA GLY A 196 9.91 -20.58 -28.40
C GLY A 196 10.88 -19.69 -29.17
N TYR A 197 11.12 -18.48 -28.65
CA TYR A 197 12.18 -17.59 -29.15
C TYR A 197 13.57 -18.09 -28.71
N VAL A 198 14.56 -18.00 -29.60
CA VAL A 198 15.96 -18.30 -29.30
C VAL A 198 16.87 -17.23 -29.91
N ALA A 199 17.69 -16.60 -29.08
CA ALA A 199 18.71 -15.65 -29.50
C ALA A 199 19.81 -16.32 -30.32
N ILE A 200 20.61 -15.54 -31.06
CA ILE A 200 21.70 -16.09 -31.87
C ILE A 200 22.66 -16.99 -31.06
N GLY A 201 23.17 -18.05 -31.69
CA GLY A 201 24.08 -18.98 -31.02
C GLY A 201 25.37 -18.30 -30.55
N GLY A 202 25.84 -18.66 -29.36
CA GLY A 202 27.09 -18.13 -28.79
C GLY A 202 26.91 -16.82 -28.00
N THR A 203 25.70 -16.27 -27.89
CA THR A 203 25.40 -15.15 -26.99
C THR A 203 24.45 -15.54 -25.87
N LYS A 204 24.71 -15.00 -24.67
CA LYS A 204 23.81 -15.10 -23.52
C LYS A 204 23.00 -13.83 -23.28
N THR A 205 23.35 -12.75 -23.99
CA THR A 205 22.76 -11.42 -23.84
C THR A 205 21.89 -11.06 -25.05
N GLY A 206 20.88 -10.24 -24.82
CA GLY A 206 19.98 -9.77 -25.86
C GLY A 206 18.68 -9.22 -25.29
N PHE A 207 17.74 -8.92 -26.17
CA PHE A 207 16.41 -8.49 -25.76
C PHE A 207 15.32 -9.13 -26.62
N LEU A 208 14.15 -9.26 -26.01
CA LEU A 208 12.91 -9.71 -26.63
C LEU A 208 11.77 -8.81 -26.13
N GLY A 209 10.89 -8.38 -27.03
CA GLY A 209 9.81 -7.49 -26.66
C GLY A 209 8.68 -7.41 -27.68
N PHE A 210 7.70 -6.58 -27.34
CA PHE A 210 6.55 -6.27 -28.17
C PHE A 210 6.33 -4.77 -28.23
N CYS A 211 6.12 -4.25 -29.44
CA CYS A 211 5.83 -2.84 -29.70
C CYS A 211 4.34 -2.71 -30.02
N PHE A 212 3.58 -2.09 -29.12
CA PHE A 212 2.13 -1.93 -29.23
C PHE A 212 1.78 -0.78 -30.15
N LYS A 213 0.68 -0.88 -30.90
CA LYS A 213 0.15 0.22 -31.72
C LYS A 213 -0.24 1.44 -30.88
N ASN A 214 -0.82 1.20 -29.70
CA ASN A 214 -1.21 2.22 -28.74
C ASN A 214 -0.38 2.11 -27.48
N LYS A 215 -0.12 3.23 -26.79
CA LYS A 215 0.60 3.23 -25.52
C LYS A 215 -0.25 2.61 -24.42
N ILE A 216 0.31 1.67 -23.66
CA ILE A 216 -0.40 0.91 -22.61
C ILE A 216 0.39 1.01 -21.30
N THR A 217 -0.30 1.05 -20.15
CA THR A 217 0.31 0.88 -18.83
C THR A 217 0.32 -0.60 -18.49
N VAL A 218 1.50 -1.23 -18.52
CA VAL A 218 1.67 -2.62 -18.09
C VAL A 218 1.92 -2.64 -16.58
N THR A 219 1.18 -3.49 -15.87
CA THR A 219 1.22 -3.62 -14.40
C THR A 219 1.80 -4.95 -13.96
N LYS A 220 1.83 -5.97 -14.83
CA LYS A 220 2.53 -7.24 -14.60
C LYS A 220 3.09 -7.76 -15.91
N TYR A 221 4.07 -8.64 -15.85
CA TYR A 221 4.48 -9.45 -16.99
C TYR A 221 4.72 -10.88 -16.55
N LYS A 222 4.67 -11.81 -17.50
CA LYS A 222 5.02 -13.21 -17.26
C LYS A 222 6.07 -13.70 -18.23
N VAL A 223 6.91 -14.60 -17.75
CA VAL A 223 7.87 -15.34 -18.54
C VAL A 223 7.61 -16.83 -18.31
N ARG A 224 7.35 -17.57 -19.39
CA ARG A 224 7.10 -19.03 -19.33
C ARG A 224 8.34 -19.81 -19.73
N SER A 225 8.62 -20.90 -19.02
CA SER A 225 9.60 -21.89 -19.49
C SER A 225 9.14 -22.62 -20.74
N MET A 226 10.11 -23.07 -21.54
CA MET A 226 9.86 -23.88 -22.73
C MET A 226 9.28 -25.27 -22.39
N ALA A 227 8.76 -25.98 -23.41
CA ALA A 227 8.33 -27.36 -23.28
C ALA A 227 9.48 -28.39 -23.46
N GLY A 228 10.67 -27.94 -23.86
CA GLY A 228 11.87 -28.78 -24.03
C GLY A 228 12.83 -28.74 -22.83
N SER A 229 13.81 -29.65 -22.82
CA SER A 229 14.76 -29.80 -21.70
C SER A 229 15.84 -28.70 -21.59
N TYR A 230 15.78 -27.64 -22.41
CA TYR A 230 16.77 -26.55 -22.45
C TYR A 230 16.47 -25.44 -21.43
N LEU A 231 16.01 -25.78 -20.23
CA LEU A 231 15.69 -24.80 -19.18
C LEU A 231 16.91 -23.97 -18.74
N ASN A 232 18.12 -24.52 -18.90
CA ASN A 232 19.38 -23.80 -18.67
C ASN A 232 19.64 -22.68 -19.70
N SER A 233 18.89 -22.63 -20.82
CA SER A 233 18.91 -21.53 -21.78
C SER A 233 18.02 -20.36 -21.38
N MET A 234 17.11 -20.52 -20.41
CA MET A 234 16.26 -19.43 -19.95
C MET A 234 17.07 -18.30 -19.33
N PRO A 235 16.66 -17.03 -19.51
CA PRO A 235 17.36 -15.88 -18.94
C PRO A 235 17.45 -16.00 -17.42
N LYS A 236 18.64 -15.72 -16.89
CA LYS A 236 18.94 -15.73 -15.45
C LYS A 236 18.78 -14.33 -14.85
N ASN A 237 19.24 -13.33 -15.58
CA ASN A 237 19.20 -11.93 -15.19
C ASN A 237 18.62 -11.11 -16.34
N TRP A 238 17.69 -10.21 -16.04
CA TRP A 238 17.17 -9.26 -17.02
C TRP A 238 16.63 -8.00 -16.37
N VAL A 239 16.47 -6.99 -17.21
CA VAL A 239 15.79 -5.74 -16.89
C VAL A 239 14.58 -5.63 -17.80
N LEU A 240 13.38 -5.48 -17.22
CA LEU A 240 12.21 -5.07 -17.99
C LEU A 240 12.32 -3.57 -18.28
N GLN A 241 12.15 -3.20 -19.54
CA GLN A 241 12.22 -1.82 -19.98
C GLN A 241 11.00 -1.39 -20.78
N GLY A 242 10.62 -0.12 -20.64
CA GLY A 242 9.59 0.54 -21.44
C GLY A 242 10.18 1.64 -22.33
N SER A 243 9.66 1.80 -23.55
CA SER A 243 10.05 2.89 -24.46
C SER A 243 8.84 3.59 -25.05
N ASN A 244 8.97 4.90 -25.24
CA ASN A 244 7.92 5.78 -25.77
C ASN A 244 8.22 6.35 -27.16
N ASP A 245 9.45 6.16 -27.64
CA ASP A 245 10.01 6.75 -28.87
C ASP A 245 10.66 5.70 -29.79
N THR A 246 10.74 4.44 -29.37
CA THR A 246 11.20 3.36 -30.26
C THR A 246 10.23 3.14 -31.42
N THR A 247 10.77 2.88 -32.61
CA THR A 247 9.98 2.58 -33.82
C THR A 247 10.12 1.12 -34.27
N ASP A 248 11.14 0.42 -33.80
CA ASP A 248 11.48 -0.94 -34.22
C ASP A 248 11.86 -1.88 -33.05
N GLY A 249 11.85 -1.38 -31.81
CA GLY A 249 12.27 -2.11 -30.62
C GLY A 249 13.79 -2.18 -30.38
N ILE A 250 14.58 -1.67 -31.33
CA ILE A 250 16.04 -1.63 -31.29
C ILE A 250 16.52 -0.23 -30.88
N ASN A 251 15.93 0.81 -31.50
CA ASN A 251 16.25 2.20 -31.24
C ASN A 251 15.48 2.79 -30.03
N GLY A 252 15.60 4.10 -29.83
CA GLY A 252 14.86 4.85 -28.81
C GLY A 252 15.49 4.81 -27.42
N THR A 253 14.82 5.50 -26.51
CA THR A 253 15.16 5.56 -25.08
C THR A 253 14.34 4.54 -24.31
N TRP A 254 14.99 3.88 -23.34
CA TRP A 254 14.42 2.76 -22.60
C TRP A 254 14.52 3.01 -21.10
N GLU A 255 13.37 3.16 -20.46
CA GLU A 255 13.23 3.32 -19.01
C GLU A 255 13.20 1.97 -18.32
N VAL A 256 13.85 1.84 -17.17
CA VAL A 256 13.86 0.62 -16.37
C VAL A 256 12.59 0.53 -15.54
N LEU A 257 11.86 -0.57 -15.68
CA LEU A 257 10.59 -0.83 -14.99
C LEU A 257 10.72 -1.92 -13.93
N ASP A 258 11.60 -2.89 -14.14
CA ASP A 258 11.86 -3.99 -13.19
C ASP A 258 13.25 -4.58 -13.45
N THR A 259 13.88 -5.15 -12.42
CA THR A 259 15.18 -5.83 -12.50
C THR A 259 15.10 -7.17 -11.78
N GLN A 260 15.37 -8.24 -12.51
CA GLN A 260 15.35 -9.60 -12.00
C GLN A 260 16.73 -10.23 -12.08
N THR A 261 17.11 -10.97 -11.03
CA THR A 261 18.40 -11.67 -10.95
C THR A 261 18.23 -13.10 -10.44
N ASN A 262 19.17 -13.97 -10.82
CA ASN A 262 19.26 -15.36 -10.38
C ASN A 262 17.97 -16.19 -10.59
N GLN A 263 17.24 -15.90 -11.67
CA GLN A 263 16.01 -16.59 -12.00
C GLN A 263 16.31 -17.93 -12.67
N THR A 264 15.63 -18.97 -12.21
CA THR A 264 15.74 -20.35 -12.71
C THR A 264 14.36 -20.96 -12.95
N TRP A 265 14.26 -21.94 -13.85
CA TRP A 265 13.09 -22.80 -13.99
C TRP A 265 13.51 -24.25 -13.81
N THR A 266 12.73 -25.00 -13.04
CA THR A 266 12.96 -26.43 -12.78
C THR A 266 11.91 -27.32 -13.44
N THR A 267 10.82 -26.73 -13.91
CA THR A 267 9.69 -27.40 -14.55
C THR A 267 9.37 -26.75 -15.90
N LEU A 268 8.92 -27.59 -16.84
CA LEU A 268 8.48 -27.18 -18.18
C LEU A 268 7.15 -26.43 -18.11
N ASN A 269 6.85 -25.60 -19.11
CA ASN A 269 5.57 -24.89 -19.28
C ASN A 269 5.05 -24.17 -18.02
N THR A 270 5.96 -23.58 -17.25
CA THR A 270 5.65 -22.93 -15.98
C THR A 270 5.87 -21.43 -16.08
N ASP A 271 4.84 -20.68 -15.70
CA ASP A 271 4.86 -19.21 -15.66
C ASP A 271 5.57 -18.71 -14.39
N LYS A 272 6.43 -17.70 -14.56
CA LYS A 272 6.79 -16.78 -13.47
C LYS A 272 6.18 -15.42 -13.77
N ILE A 273 5.46 -14.87 -12.80
CA ILE A 273 4.73 -13.60 -12.91
C ILE A 273 5.40 -12.57 -12.02
N TYR A 274 5.59 -11.37 -12.56
CA TYR A 274 6.27 -10.27 -11.89
C TYR A 274 5.36 -9.04 -11.90
N ALA A 275 5.09 -8.50 -10.72
CA ALA A 275 4.28 -7.29 -10.55
C ALA A 275 5.13 -6.02 -10.67
N LEU A 276 4.55 -4.96 -11.22
CA LEU A 276 5.19 -3.67 -11.45
C LEU A 276 4.43 -2.58 -10.69
N SER A 277 5.16 -1.62 -10.13
CA SER A 277 4.59 -0.36 -9.63
C SER A 277 4.52 0.72 -10.73
N ASN A 278 4.49 0.30 -12.00
CA ASN A 278 4.52 1.21 -13.15
C ASN A 278 3.16 1.92 -13.32
N LYS A 279 3.20 3.25 -13.34
CA LYS A 279 2.04 4.12 -13.62
C LYS A 279 2.09 4.76 -15.01
N THR A 280 3.20 4.61 -15.72
CA THR A 280 3.45 5.26 -17.01
C THR A 280 3.03 4.37 -18.18
N ARG A 281 2.46 4.98 -19.23
CA ARG A 281 2.14 4.30 -20.49
C ARG A 281 3.37 4.30 -21.40
N PHE A 282 3.70 3.15 -21.96
CA PHE A 282 4.77 2.99 -22.94
C PHE A 282 4.25 2.40 -24.25
N HIS A 283 4.94 2.71 -25.34
CA HIS A 283 4.66 2.19 -26.68
C HIS A 283 5.22 0.79 -26.85
N ALA A 284 6.39 0.50 -26.28
CA ALA A 284 7.03 -0.80 -26.35
C ALA A 284 7.52 -1.26 -24.99
N TYR A 285 7.55 -2.58 -24.81
CA TYR A 285 8.10 -3.25 -23.64
C TYR A 285 9.04 -4.36 -24.07
N ARG A 286 10.19 -4.48 -23.40
CA ARG A 286 11.14 -5.57 -23.64
C ARG A 286 11.77 -6.05 -22.36
N ILE A 287 12.12 -7.33 -22.33
CA ILE A 287 13.09 -7.86 -21.37
C ILE A 287 14.46 -7.81 -22.02
N ASN A 288 15.41 -7.12 -21.37
CA ASN A 288 16.80 -7.02 -21.76
C ASN A 288 17.63 -7.92 -20.84
N PHE A 289 17.99 -9.10 -21.31
CA PHE A 289 18.65 -10.14 -20.53
C PHE A 289 20.17 -10.07 -20.67
N SER A 290 20.87 -10.24 -19.55
CA SER A 290 22.32 -10.11 -19.44
C SER A 290 23.06 -11.41 -19.16
N ASP A 291 22.34 -12.48 -18.81
CA ASP A 291 22.91 -13.81 -18.62
C ASP A 291 21.82 -14.90 -18.70
N ASN A 292 22.24 -16.16 -18.84
CA ASN A 292 21.38 -17.33 -18.79
C ASN A 292 21.85 -18.35 -17.74
N ASN A 293 21.17 -19.48 -17.67
CA ASN A 293 21.44 -20.53 -16.67
C ASN A 293 22.50 -21.57 -17.11
N GLY A 294 23.41 -21.18 -18.02
CA GLY A 294 24.58 -21.99 -18.39
C GLY A 294 24.57 -22.54 -19.82
N HIS A 295 23.57 -22.23 -20.64
CA HIS A 295 23.53 -22.66 -22.05
C HIS A 295 24.37 -21.73 -22.97
N SER A 296 24.63 -22.19 -24.21
CA SER A 296 25.36 -21.42 -25.24
C SER A 296 24.50 -20.36 -25.96
N TYR A 297 23.19 -20.36 -25.72
CA TYR A 297 22.24 -19.37 -26.22
C TYR A 297 21.18 -19.08 -25.16
N THR A 298 20.47 -17.96 -25.31
CA THR A 298 19.31 -17.64 -24.47
C THR A 298 18.02 -17.88 -25.21
N GLY A 299 17.09 -18.58 -24.58
CA GLY A 299 15.77 -18.87 -25.13
C GLY A 299 14.66 -18.48 -24.16
N ILE A 300 13.47 -18.19 -24.71
CA ILE A 300 12.27 -17.86 -23.92
C ILE A 300 11.07 -18.61 -24.50
N GLY A 301 10.33 -19.31 -23.63
CA GLY A 301 9.12 -20.05 -24.01
C GLY A 301 8.00 -19.11 -24.41
N GLU A 302 7.50 -18.32 -23.47
CA GLU A 302 6.51 -17.27 -23.72
C GLU A 302 6.84 -16.00 -22.93
N LEU A 303 6.41 -14.87 -23.47
CA LEU A 303 6.40 -13.57 -22.83
C LEU A 303 5.01 -12.95 -23.00
N ASP A 304 4.48 -12.37 -21.92
CA ASP A 304 3.22 -11.64 -22.02
C ASP A 304 3.19 -10.50 -21.00
N PHE A 305 2.39 -9.50 -21.31
CA PHE A 305 2.21 -8.30 -20.50
C PHE A 305 0.77 -8.22 -20.03
N TYR A 306 0.54 -7.69 -18.85
CA TYR A 306 -0.77 -7.60 -18.23
C TYR A 306 -1.15 -6.13 -18.02
N VAL A 307 -2.40 -5.80 -18.35
CA VAL A 307 -3.02 -4.53 -17.98
C VAL A 307 -4.08 -4.80 -16.92
N ASP A 308 -4.11 -3.98 -15.87
CA ASP A 308 -5.16 -4.05 -14.87
C ASP A 308 -6.51 -3.65 -15.46
N GLY A 309 -7.57 -4.16 -14.84
CA GLY A 309 -8.91 -3.74 -15.16
C GLY A 309 -9.12 -2.26 -14.82
N THR A 310 -10.18 -1.69 -15.38
CA THR A 310 -10.64 -0.37 -14.96
C THR A 310 -11.96 -0.54 -14.24
N THR A 311 -12.06 -0.02 -13.03
CA THR A 311 -13.30 0.10 -12.28
C THR A 311 -13.76 1.55 -12.27
N SER A 312 -15.03 1.77 -11.94
CA SER A 312 -15.60 3.08 -11.67
C SER A 312 -16.56 2.99 -10.52
N LEU A 313 -16.58 4.01 -9.67
CA LEU A 313 -17.64 4.18 -8.70
C LEU A 313 -18.90 4.70 -9.39
N GLN A 314 -20.04 4.09 -9.10
CA GLN A 314 -21.35 4.54 -9.56
C GLN A 314 -22.40 4.40 -8.45
N LEU A 315 -23.49 5.14 -8.56
CA LEU A 315 -24.65 4.92 -7.67
C LEU A 315 -25.27 3.55 -7.93
N LYS A 316 -25.62 2.82 -6.88
CA LYS A 316 -26.39 1.58 -6.96
C LYS A 316 -27.69 1.85 -7.68
N ARG A 317 -28.01 1.02 -8.68
CA ARG A 317 -29.20 1.21 -9.53
C ARG A 317 -30.50 0.82 -8.84
N GLU A 318 -30.43 -0.07 -7.85
CA GLU A 318 -31.56 -0.48 -7.03
C GLU A 318 -31.14 -0.43 -5.57
N TYR A 319 -31.89 0.30 -4.74
CA TYR A 319 -31.75 0.26 -3.30
C TYR A 319 -33.11 -0.09 -2.69
N GLN A 320 -33.10 -1.01 -1.72
CA GLN A 320 -34.24 -1.25 -0.85
C GLN A 320 -33.98 -0.53 0.46
N HIS A 321 -34.49 0.69 0.59
CA HIS A 321 -34.54 1.33 1.89
C HIS A 321 -35.72 0.77 2.67
N ASN A 322 -35.44 -0.09 3.64
CA ASN A 322 -36.45 -0.55 4.59
C ASN A 322 -36.74 0.62 5.54
N ILE A 323 -37.80 1.38 5.25
CA ILE A 323 -38.32 2.39 6.17
C ILE A 323 -38.65 1.65 7.47
N THR A 324 -37.97 2.02 8.55
CA THR A 324 -38.33 1.56 9.90
C THR A 324 -39.70 2.15 10.23
N LEU A 325 -40.65 1.30 10.60
CA LEU A 325 -41.99 1.77 10.95
C LEU A 325 -41.85 2.69 12.18
N ASP A 326 -42.24 3.95 12.04
CA ASP A 326 -42.31 4.86 13.17
C ASP A 326 -43.36 4.32 14.15
N SER A 327 -42.89 3.74 15.26
CA SER A 327 -43.75 3.16 16.29
C SER A 327 -44.58 4.20 17.04
N THR A 328 -44.33 5.49 16.81
CA THR A 328 -45.08 6.60 17.40
C THR A 328 -46.16 7.16 16.47
N TRP A 329 -46.26 6.67 15.23
CA TRP A 329 -47.26 7.13 14.28
C TRP A 329 -48.65 6.60 14.64
N SER A 330 -49.56 7.50 15.03
CA SER A 330 -50.88 7.17 15.58
C SER A 330 -52.06 7.44 14.63
N ASP A 331 -51.81 7.84 13.38
CA ASP A 331 -52.85 8.17 12.39
C ASP A 331 -53.18 7.02 11.43
N THR A 332 -54.42 6.96 10.93
CA THR A 332 -54.84 6.03 9.88
C THR A 332 -54.44 6.52 8.49
N GLY A 333 -53.39 5.95 7.91
CA GLY A 333 -53.07 6.13 6.48
C GLY A 333 -52.43 4.89 5.86
N SER A 334 -52.49 4.80 4.53
CA SER A 334 -51.98 3.65 3.76
C SER A 334 -50.50 3.85 3.39
N LEU A 335 -49.68 2.83 3.60
CA LEU A 335 -48.26 2.85 3.23
C LEU A 335 -48.11 2.64 1.71
N HIS A 336 -48.00 3.73 0.95
CA HIS A 336 -47.78 3.66 -0.50
C HIS A 336 -46.32 3.35 -0.80
N ARG A 337 -46.00 2.10 -1.15
CA ARG A 337 -44.69 1.75 -1.71
C ARG A 337 -44.62 2.29 -3.16
N LYS A 338 -43.99 3.45 -3.36
CA LYS A 338 -43.72 3.99 -4.70
C LYS A 338 -42.32 3.56 -5.15
N LYS A 339 -42.23 2.83 -6.28
CA LYS A 339 -40.95 2.56 -6.96
C LYS A 339 -40.56 3.85 -7.70
N ILE A 340 -39.51 4.53 -7.26
CA ILE A 340 -38.97 5.71 -7.96
C ILE A 340 -38.04 5.21 -9.06
N THR A 341 -38.36 5.51 -10.32
CA THR A 341 -37.51 5.18 -11.48
C THR A 341 -36.56 6.34 -11.78
N ARG A 342 -35.45 6.07 -12.49
CA ARG A 342 -34.39 7.05 -12.80
C ARG A 342 -34.91 8.34 -13.46
N ASP A 343 -36.01 8.25 -14.18
CA ASP A 343 -36.64 9.38 -14.87
C ASP A 343 -37.34 10.35 -13.90
N GLU A 344 -37.60 9.93 -12.66
CA GLU A 344 -38.17 10.76 -11.60
C GLU A 344 -37.09 11.43 -10.71
N TRP A 345 -35.81 11.08 -10.87
CA TRP A 345 -34.71 11.71 -10.14
C TRP A 345 -34.38 13.06 -10.76
N VAL A 346 -34.68 14.14 -10.03
CA VAL A 346 -34.20 15.48 -10.38
C VAL A 346 -32.70 15.54 -10.09
N ARG A 347 -31.90 15.87 -11.10
CA ARG A 347 -30.46 16.08 -10.95
C ARG A 347 -30.23 17.20 -9.93
N ILE A 348 -29.52 16.91 -8.85
CA ILE A 348 -29.00 17.94 -7.96
C ILE A 348 -27.76 18.51 -8.63
N ASP A 349 -27.89 19.70 -9.20
CA ASP A 349 -26.80 20.35 -9.95
C ASP A 349 -25.71 20.94 -9.05
N ASN A 350 -26.03 21.26 -7.79
CA ASN A 350 -25.06 21.73 -6.80
C ASN A 350 -25.56 21.56 -5.35
N ILE A 351 -24.68 21.17 -4.43
CA ILE A 351 -24.86 21.27 -2.97
C ILE A 351 -23.81 22.25 -2.48
N ASN A 352 -24.24 23.42 -2.01
CA ASN A 352 -23.38 24.34 -1.30
C ASN A 352 -23.65 24.19 0.20
N VAL A 353 -22.63 23.82 0.95
CA VAL A 353 -22.60 23.98 2.40
C VAL A 353 -22.10 25.41 2.66
N LYS A 354 -22.82 26.18 3.47
CA LYS A 354 -22.47 27.58 3.80
C LYS A 354 -21.45 27.65 4.92
#